data_AF-A0A7C0TX93-F1
#
_entry.id   AF-A0A7C0TX93-F1
#
_cell.length_a   1.000
_cell.length_b   1.000
_cell.length_c   1.000
_cell.angle_alpha   90.00
_cell.angle_beta   90.00
_cell.angle_gamma   90.00
#
_symmetry.space_group_name_H-M   'P 1'
#
loop_
_entity.id
_entity.type
_entity.pdbx_description
1 polymer ?
#
loop_
_entity_poly.entity_id
_entity_poly.type
_entity_poly.pdbx_seq_one_letter_code
_entity_poly.pdbx_strand_id
1 'polypeptide(L)'
;MGNFTYWVIVDVEDSKYRVVDVIENKGLNVQVRRGLEAALQIINKGVDAVITAHLGYHPFEVFKSRGIKIYVTENCSGEKAIKKLINGELTEVTEVPEHRGEHGHGRGRWYHYWGT
;
A
#
# COMPACT_ATOMS: atom_id res chain seq x y z
N MET A 1 -2.25 -6.66 9.48
CA MET A 1 -3.67 -6.24 9.39
C MET A 1 -3.70 -4.72 9.21
N GLY A 2 -4.38 -4.22 8.17
CA GLY A 2 -4.45 -2.79 7.83
C GLY A 2 -5.43 -2.01 8.71
N ASN A 3 -5.04 -1.72 9.94
CA ASN A 3 -5.84 -0.97 10.92
C ASN A 3 -5.44 0.52 10.95
N PHE A 4 -5.40 1.19 9.79
CA PHE A 4 -5.23 2.64 9.76
C PHE A 4 -6.58 3.32 9.55
N THR A 5 -6.78 4.46 10.21
CA THR A 5 -8.07 5.13 10.29
C THR A 5 -8.32 6.10 9.14
N TYR A 6 -7.27 6.74 8.63
CA TYR A 6 -7.38 7.76 7.60
C TYR A 6 -6.33 7.56 6.52
N TRP A 7 -6.74 7.81 5.29
CA TRP A 7 -5.84 8.13 4.20
C TRP A 7 -5.57 9.61 4.19
N VAL A 8 -4.30 9.97 4.06
CA VAL A 8 -3.87 11.34 3.85
C VAL A 8 -3.41 11.44 2.41
N ILE A 9 -4.11 12.23 1.61
CA ILE A 9 -3.74 12.52 0.23
C ILE A 9 -2.87 13.75 0.25
N VAL A 10 -1.65 13.60 -0.24
CA VAL A 10 -0.69 14.69 -0.35
C VAL A 10 -0.31 14.89 -1.79
N ASP A 11 -0.09 16.14 -2.14
CA ASP A 11 0.45 16.55 -3.43
C ASP A 11 1.86 17.07 -3.21
N VAL A 12 2.79 16.62 -4.05
CA VAL A 12 4.22 16.89 -3.90
C VAL A 12 4.68 17.68 -5.12
N GLU A 13 5.04 18.95 -4.89
CA GLU A 13 5.57 19.85 -5.91
C GLU A 13 6.89 20.45 -5.42
N ASP A 14 7.95 20.40 -6.24
CA ASP A 14 9.25 21.05 -5.99
C ASP A 14 9.83 20.78 -4.58
N SER A 15 9.89 19.50 -4.19
CA SER A 15 10.38 19.05 -2.87
C SER A 15 9.56 19.53 -1.66
N LYS A 16 8.37 20.09 -1.88
CA LYS A 16 7.39 20.42 -0.85
C LYS A 16 6.17 19.53 -1.00
N TYR A 17 5.49 19.29 0.11
CA TYR A 17 4.23 18.57 0.10
C TYR A 17 3.12 19.44 0.68
N ARG A 18 1.90 19.29 0.16
CA ARG A 18 0.68 19.86 0.72
C ARG A 18 -0.33 18.75 0.96
N VAL A 19 -1.03 18.80 2.09
CA VAL A 19 -2.17 17.89 2.34
C VAL A 19 -3.34 18.40 1.52
N VAL A 20 -3.81 17.58 0.58
CA VAL A 20 -4.94 17.90 -0.31
C VAL A 20 -6.25 17.46 0.32
N ASP A 21 -6.25 16.28 0.96
CA ASP A 21 -7.45 15.66 1.48
C ASP A 21 -7.08 14.67 2.60
N VAL A 22 -8.00 14.49 3.55
CA VAL A 22 -7.90 13.45 4.58
C VAL A 22 -9.22 12.71 4.60
N ILE A 23 -9.20 11.47 4.14
CA ILE A 23 -10.42 10.66 4.04
C ILE A 23 -10.35 9.48 5.00
N GLU A 24 -11.49 9.16 5.61
CA GLU A 24 -11.60 7.96 6.43
C GLU A 24 -11.43 6.70 5.58
N ASN A 25 -10.74 5.72 6.13
CA ASN A 25 -10.54 4.42 5.52
C ASN A 25 -11.85 3.63 5.54
N LYS A 26 -12.54 3.56 4.39
CA LYS A 26 -13.76 2.74 4.24
C LYS A 26 -13.50 1.25 4.50
N GLY A 27 -12.24 0.82 4.40
CA GLY A 27 -11.78 -0.51 4.80
C GLY A 27 -12.05 -0.86 6.26
N LEU A 28 -12.25 0.11 7.15
CA LEU A 28 -12.64 -0.15 8.55
C LEU A 28 -14.07 -0.69 8.67
N ASN A 29 -14.95 -0.31 7.75
CA ASN A 29 -16.38 -0.67 7.77
C ASN A 29 -16.66 -2.06 7.16
N VAL A 30 -15.64 -2.71 6.59
CA VAL A 30 -15.78 -4.05 6.00
C VAL A 30 -15.15 -5.12 6.91
N GLN A 31 -15.85 -6.25 7.06
CA GLN A 31 -15.40 -7.37 7.88
C GLN A 31 -14.24 -8.15 7.21
N VAL A 32 -14.26 -8.23 5.88
CA VAL A 32 -13.34 -9.04 5.07
C VAL A 32 -12.70 -8.16 3.99
N ARG A 33 -11.44 -8.43 3.61
CA ARG A 33 -10.69 -7.72 2.55
C ARG A 33 -10.53 -6.20 2.76
N ARG A 34 -10.43 -5.76 4.03
CA ARG A 34 -10.22 -4.34 4.43
C ARG A 34 -9.16 -3.60 3.61
N GLY A 35 -8.02 -4.25 3.36
CA GLY A 35 -6.91 -3.64 2.61
C GLY A 35 -7.23 -3.41 1.13
N LEU A 36 -8.03 -4.29 0.51
CA LEU A 36 -8.40 -4.15 -0.90
C LEU A 36 -9.38 -2.99 -1.08
N GLU A 37 -10.40 -2.90 -0.23
CA GLU A 37 -11.36 -1.80 -0.27
C GLU A 37 -10.68 -0.46 -0.03
N ALA A 38 -9.74 -0.41 0.91
CA ALA A 38 -8.92 0.78 1.16
C ALA A 38 -8.10 1.18 -0.08
N ALA A 39 -7.51 0.21 -0.79
CA ALA A 39 -6.76 0.46 -2.02
C ALA A 39 -7.65 0.99 -3.13
N LEU A 40 -8.79 0.35 -3.38
CA LEU A 40 -9.76 0.76 -4.39
C LEU A 40 -10.29 2.18 -4.15
N GLN A 41 -10.52 2.55 -2.88
CA GLN A 41 -10.93 3.91 -2.51
C GLN A 41 -9.94 4.97 -2.99
N ILE A 42 -8.63 4.74 -2.79
CA ILE A 42 -7.58 5.71 -3.14
C ILE A 42 -7.22 5.70 -4.61
N ILE A 43 -7.30 4.54 -5.24
CA ILE A 43 -7.18 4.42 -6.68
C ILE A 43 -8.18 5.34 -7.39
N ASN A 44 -9.43 5.36 -6.92
CA ASN A 44 -10.46 6.22 -7.50
C ASN A 44 -10.20 7.72 -7.30
N LYS A 45 -9.27 8.11 -6.41
CA LYS A 45 -8.82 9.49 -6.22
C LYS A 45 -7.73 9.91 -7.22
N GLY A 46 -7.20 8.98 -8.02
CA GLY A 46 -6.24 9.28 -9.08
C GLY A 46 -4.83 9.58 -8.57
N VAL A 47 -4.39 8.89 -7.51
CA VAL A 47 -3.03 9.07 -6.98
C VAL A 47 -1.98 8.36 -7.83
N ASP A 48 -0.80 8.95 -7.96
CA ASP A 48 0.34 8.35 -8.69
C ASP A 48 1.16 7.36 -7.83
N ALA A 49 1.16 7.57 -6.52
CA ALA A 49 1.95 6.79 -5.58
C ALA A 49 1.22 6.56 -4.25
N VAL A 50 1.52 5.44 -3.60
CA VAL A 50 1.02 5.11 -2.26
C VAL A 50 2.17 4.71 -1.34
N ILE A 51 2.14 5.22 -0.11
CA ILE A 51 3.06 4.81 0.95
C ILE A 51 2.27 4.06 2.02
N THR A 52 2.71 2.85 2.38
CA THR A 52 2.08 2.04 3.43
C THR A 52 3.11 1.29 4.29
N ALA A 53 2.78 0.95 5.53
CA ALA A 53 3.66 0.13 6.36
C ALA A 53 3.57 -1.37 6.02
N HIS A 54 2.37 -1.83 5.65
CA HIS A 54 2.14 -3.22 5.25
C HIS A 54 1.18 -3.25 4.06
N LEU A 55 1.50 -4.11 3.09
CA LEU A 55 0.70 -4.31 1.90
C LEU A 55 0.53 -5.81 1.66
N GLY A 56 -0.70 -6.24 1.42
CA GLY A 56 -0.99 -7.63 1.04
C GLY A 56 -0.99 -7.81 -0.48
N TYR A 57 -1.08 -9.08 -0.91
CA TYR A 57 -1.14 -9.48 -2.33
C TYR A 57 -2.24 -8.73 -3.11
N HIS A 58 -3.48 -8.74 -2.64
CA HIS A 58 -4.59 -8.15 -3.40
C HIS A 58 -4.47 -6.62 -3.59
N PRO A 59 -4.19 -5.81 -2.56
CA PRO A 59 -3.91 -4.38 -2.76
C PRO A 59 -2.75 -4.12 -3.72
N PHE A 60 -1.66 -4.89 -3.58
CA PHE A 60 -0.47 -4.75 -4.44
C PHE A 60 -0.80 -4.98 -5.91
N GLU A 61 -1.50 -6.07 -6.23
CA GLU A 61 -1.87 -6.40 -7.60
C GLU A 61 -2.70 -5.30 -8.26
N VAL A 62 -3.64 -4.72 -7.52
CA VAL A 62 -4.55 -3.70 -8.04
C VAL A 62 -3.87 -2.34 -8.22
N PHE A 63 -2.93 -1.97 -7.34
CA PHE A 63 -2.10 -0.78 -7.54
C PHE A 63 -1.18 -0.93 -8.75
N LYS A 64 -0.49 -2.08 -8.85
CA LYS A 64 0.41 -2.39 -9.96
C LYS A 64 -0.32 -2.42 -11.31
N SER A 65 -1.50 -3.03 -11.37
CA SER A 65 -2.33 -3.06 -12.58
C SER A 65 -2.76 -1.67 -13.07
N ARG A 66 -2.71 -0.65 -12.21
CA ARG A 66 -3.02 0.74 -12.56
C ARG A 66 -1.79 1.63 -12.71
N GLY A 67 -0.59 1.06 -12.63
CA GLY A 67 0.66 1.80 -12.75
C GLY A 67 0.95 2.72 -11.56
N ILE A 68 0.30 2.48 -10.41
CA ILE A 68 0.50 3.27 -9.20
C ILE A 68 1.76 2.77 -8.51
N LYS A 69 2.67 3.69 -8.17
CA LYS A 69 3.91 3.38 -7.47
C LYS A 69 3.65 3.03 -6.03
N ILE A 70 4.33 2.01 -5.53
CA ILE A 70 4.09 1.46 -4.20
C ILE A 70 5.36 1.62 -3.38
N TYR A 71 5.25 2.26 -2.23
CA TYR A 71 6.36 2.43 -1.30
C TYR A 71 6.00 1.81 0.04
N VAL A 72 6.90 0.98 0.59
CA VAL A 72 6.71 0.37 1.91
C VAL A 72 7.68 0.98 2.90
N THR A 73 7.16 1.44 4.04
CA THR A 73 7.99 2.00 5.12
C THR A 73 7.48 1.56 6.49
N GLU A 74 8.34 0.86 7.23
CA GLU A 74 8.02 0.41 8.58
C GLU A 74 8.37 1.49 9.60
N ASN A 75 7.53 1.65 10.63
CA ASN A 75 7.82 2.48 11.82
C ASN A 75 8.12 3.98 11.56
N CYS A 76 7.57 4.59 10.50
CA CYS A 76 7.73 6.01 10.23
C CYS A 76 6.40 6.76 10.34
N SER A 77 6.40 7.94 10.97
CA SER A 77 5.27 8.89 10.93
C SER A 77 4.99 9.32 9.48
N GLY A 78 3.73 9.64 9.14
CA GLY A 78 3.35 10.05 7.78
C GLY A 78 4.23 11.18 7.21
N GLU A 79 4.53 12.20 8.01
CA GLU A 79 5.43 13.29 7.61
C GLU A 79 6.85 12.82 7.31
N LYS A 80 7.39 11.89 8.10
CA LYS A 80 8.72 11.31 7.87
C LYS A 80 8.74 10.45 6.60
N ALA A 81 7.67 9.70 6.35
CA ALA A 81 7.51 8.91 5.15
C ALA A 81 7.51 9.79 3.89
N ILE A 82 6.78 10.91 3.92
CA ILE A 82 6.76 11.87 2.81
C ILE A 82 8.15 12.49 2.58
N LYS A 83 8.85 12.88 3.66
CA LYS A 83 10.23 13.39 3.55
C LYS A 83 11.18 12.37 2.92
N LYS A 84 11.11 11.11 3.36
CA LYS A 84 11.90 10.02 2.77
C LYS A 84 11.57 9.79 1.30
N LEU A 85 10.29 9.91 0.91
CA LEU A 85 9.89 9.84 -0.50
C LEU A 85 10.54 10.95 -1.31
N ILE A 86 10.45 12.21 -0.84
CA ILE A 86 11.03 13.38 -1.49
C ILE A 86 12.56 13.27 -1.61
N ASN A 87 13.22 12.73 -0.59
CA ASN A 87 14.66 12.48 -0.59
C ASN A 87 15.09 11.26 -1.43
N GLY A 88 14.15 10.47 -1.97
CA GLY A 88 14.47 9.24 -2.69
C GLY A 88 14.99 8.10 -1.79
N GLU A 89 14.74 8.17 -0.48
CA GLU A 89 15.16 7.16 0.52
C GLU A 89 14.18 5.98 0.62
N LEU A 90 13.01 6.06 -0.01
CA LEU A 90 12.04 4.96 -0.05
C LEU A 90 12.26 4.09 -1.28
N THR A 91 12.36 2.78 -1.05
CA THR A 91 12.40 1.79 -2.12
C THR A 91 10.99 1.52 -2.64
N GLU A 92 10.82 1.65 -3.95
CA GLU A 92 9.61 1.22 -4.64
C GLU A 92 9.50 -0.31 -4.58
N VAL A 93 8.32 -0.79 -4.23
CA VAL A 93 7.99 -2.21 -4.21
C VAL A 93 7.46 -2.59 -5.59
N THR A 94 8.32 -3.21 -6.40
CA THR A 94 8.00 -3.67 -7.76
C THR A 94 7.56 -5.12 -7.82
N GLU A 95 7.86 -5.87 -6.76
CA GLU A 95 7.57 -7.30 -6.60
C GLU A 95 6.58 -7.51 -5.46
N VAL A 96 5.76 -8.55 -5.57
CA VAL A 96 4.75 -8.84 -4.55
C VAL A 96 5.48 -9.03 -3.21
N PRO A 97 5.05 -8.40 -2.11
CA PRO A 97 5.67 -8.63 -0.81
C PRO A 97 5.51 -10.12 -0.48
N GLU A 98 6.58 -10.85 -0.74
CA GLU A 98 6.68 -12.28 -0.55
C GLU A 98 6.50 -12.54 0.94
N HIS A 99 5.63 -13.47 1.32
CA HIS A 99 5.83 -14.17 2.58
C HIS A 99 7.22 -14.80 2.45
N ARG A 100 8.22 -14.21 3.12
CA ARG A 100 9.59 -14.70 3.28
C ARG A 100 9.70 -16.18 2.89
N GLY A 101 10.04 -16.41 1.64
CA GLY A 101 10.10 -17.73 1.05
C GLY A 101 11.22 -17.70 0.05
N GLU A 102 12.45 -17.71 0.57
CA GLU A 102 13.63 -18.09 -0.19
C GLU A 102 13.26 -19.26 -1.11
N HIS A 103 13.12 -18.98 -2.40
CA HIS A 103 13.08 -20.02 -3.42
C HIS A 103 14.36 -19.93 -4.24
N GLY A 104 15.47 -20.21 -3.55
CA GLY A 104 16.32 -21.26 -4.08
C GLY A 104 15.46 -22.51 -4.22
N HIS A 105 15.39 -23.05 -5.44
CA HIS A 105 14.98 -24.41 -5.78
C HIS A 105 14.24 -25.22 -4.69
N GLY A 106 12.90 -25.17 -4.62
CA GLY A 106 12.19 -26.12 -3.74
C GLY A 106 10.71 -25.86 -3.48
N ARG A 107 9.84 -26.62 -4.16
CA ARG A 107 8.52 -27.15 -3.71
C ARG A 107 7.70 -26.33 -2.69
N GLY A 108 6.62 -25.69 -3.15
CA GLY A 108 5.52 -25.22 -2.30
C GLY A 108 4.18 -25.27 -3.03
N ARG A 109 3.34 -26.27 -2.70
CA ARG A 109 1.97 -26.43 -3.22
C ARG A 109 1.05 -25.39 -2.59
N TRP A 110 0.32 -24.66 -3.42
CA TRP A 110 -0.77 -23.76 -3.02
C TRP A 110 -2.01 -24.59 -2.68
N TYR A 111 -2.43 -24.63 -1.41
CA TYR A 111 -3.76 -25.08 -1.02
C TYR A 111 -4.65 -23.86 -0.78
N HIS A 112 -5.64 -23.68 -1.65
CA HIS A 112 -6.76 -22.77 -1.44
C HIS A 112 -7.88 -23.60 -0.82
N TYR A 113 -8.26 -23.34 0.43
CA TYR A 113 -9.50 -23.85 1.01
C TYR A 113 -10.51 -22.71 1.03
N TRP A 114 -11.50 -22.77 0.14
CA TRP A 114 -12.78 -22.12 0.35
C TRP A 114 -13.67 -23.17 1.02
N GLY A 115 -13.87 -23.04 2.34
CA GLY A 115 -14.82 -23.85 3.10
C GLY A 115 -16.10 -23.06 3.34
N THR A 116 -17.22 -23.70 3.04
CA THR A 116 -18.63 -23.31 3.18
C THR A 116 -19.04 -22.84 4.56
#